data_AF-A0A849IRI9-F1
#
_entry.id   AF-A0A849IRI9-F1
#
_cell.length_a   1.000
_cell.length_b   1.000
_cell.length_c   1.000
_cell.angle_alpha   90.00
_cell.angle_beta   90.00
_cell.angle_gamma   90.00
#
_symmetry.space_group_name_H-M   'P 1'
#
loop_
_entity.id
_entity.type
_entity.pdbx_description
1 polymer ?
#
loop_
_entity_poly.entity_id
_entity_poly.type
_entity_poly.pdbx_seq_one_letter_code
_entity_poly.pdbx_strand_id
1 'polypeptide(L)'
;MFRPVRSRRSFEEAVAQIAEAVRAGDLPVGGRLPPERQLAAELEISRPTLREAVRVLREAGVLGAGPGFVQVASERIPEGVLEQRSAMRLEEVAKVLEARRLLEPRVAQLAGLYASDEDLEQLAQILERQRQAGGNRERVRALDTRFHLAIAAATQNQVVVELTRSLLRQVEIARDMALRTPVEPELVVELHQRTLEAIRGGDQAGIEAAMDHHLAHLERIWERESGRPRLRHPPDFLISRAGPHP
;
A
#
# COMPACT_ATOMS: atom_id res chain seq x y z
N MET A 1 -21.10 -17.46 -5.35
CA MET A 1 -21.01 -16.11 -5.98
C MET A 1 -20.29 -15.16 -5.02
N PHE A 2 -19.14 -14.60 -5.41
CA PHE A 2 -18.31 -13.72 -4.56
C PHE A 2 -19.05 -12.42 -4.21
N ARG A 3 -18.78 -11.87 -3.02
CA ARG A 3 -19.39 -10.63 -2.55
C ARG A 3 -18.31 -9.59 -2.32
N PRO A 4 -18.60 -8.30 -2.50
CA PRO A 4 -17.68 -7.24 -2.11
C PRO A 4 -17.20 -7.47 -0.68
N VAL A 5 -15.90 -7.36 -0.45
CA VAL A 5 -15.32 -7.51 0.88
C VAL A 5 -15.76 -6.31 1.72
N ARG A 6 -16.74 -6.54 2.60
CA ARG A 6 -17.42 -5.47 3.37
C ARG A 6 -16.79 -5.21 4.72
N SER A 7 -15.99 -6.13 5.25
CA SER A 7 -15.12 -5.87 6.38
C SER A 7 -13.74 -5.43 5.89
N ARG A 8 -12.95 -5.13 6.89
CA ARG A 8 -11.90 -4.15 6.93
C ARG A 8 -10.52 -4.84 6.94
N ARG A 9 -10.50 -6.16 6.76
CA ARG A 9 -9.32 -7.02 6.58
C ARG A 9 -9.39 -7.60 5.18
N SER A 10 -9.22 -6.73 4.18
CA SER A 10 -9.52 -7.03 2.78
C SER A 10 -8.84 -8.31 2.26
N PHE A 11 -7.61 -8.54 2.72
CA PHE A 11 -6.88 -9.77 2.50
C PHE A 11 -7.50 -10.99 3.21
N GLU A 12 -7.77 -10.91 4.52
CA GLU A 12 -8.24 -12.06 5.31
C GLU A 12 -9.63 -12.50 4.84
N GLU A 13 -10.47 -11.54 4.49
CA GLU A 13 -11.76 -11.80 3.86
C GLU A 13 -11.64 -12.32 2.44
N ALA A 14 -10.65 -11.89 1.65
CA ALA A 14 -10.40 -12.52 0.36
C ALA A 14 -10.01 -14.00 0.53
N VAL A 15 -9.14 -14.31 1.50
CA VAL A 15 -8.80 -15.70 1.81
C VAL A 15 -10.02 -16.47 2.32
N ALA A 16 -10.78 -15.89 3.24
CA ALA A 16 -11.99 -16.52 3.79
C ALA A 16 -13.04 -16.75 2.70
N GLN A 17 -13.35 -15.76 1.85
CA GLN A 17 -14.33 -15.90 0.78
C GLN A 17 -13.91 -16.93 -0.28
N ILE A 18 -12.63 -16.98 -0.66
CA ILE A 18 -12.14 -18.00 -1.59
C ILE A 18 -12.20 -19.38 -0.92
N ALA A 19 -11.80 -19.51 0.34
CA ALA A 19 -11.87 -20.76 1.10
C ALA A 19 -13.31 -21.25 1.29
N GLU A 20 -14.26 -20.35 1.59
CA GLU A 20 -15.68 -20.67 1.69
C GLU A 20 -16.28 -21.04 0.33
N ALA A 21 -15.91 -20.36 -0.76
CA ALA A 21 -16.38 -20.73 -2.10
C ALA A 21 -15.89 -22.15 -2.51
N VAL A 22 -14.68 -22.51 -2.11
CA VAL A 22 -14.17 -23.88 -2.26
C VAL A 22 -14.98 -24.85 -1.38
N ARG A 23 -15.15 -24.55 -0.09
CA ARG A 23 -15.87 -25.42 0.85
C ARG A 23 -17.35 -25.62 0.48
N ALA A 24 -18.00 -24.58 -0.05
CA ALA A 24 -19.38 -24.61 -0.49
C ALA A 24 -19.59 -25.33 -1.84
N GLY A 25 -18.50 -25.70 -2.53
CA GLY A 25 -18.55 -26.35 -3.85
C GLY A 25 -18.80 -25.39 -5.02
N ASP A 26 -18.90 -24.08 -4.77
CA ASP A 26 -18.95 -23.04 -5.82
C ASP A 26 -17.68 -23.06 -6.69
N LEU A 27 -16.55 -23.46 -6.10
CA LEU A 27 -15.29 -23.74 -6.76
C LEU A 27 -14.89 -25.21 -6.50
N PRO A 28 -15.28 -26.16 -7.36
CA PRO A 28 -14.99 -27.58 -7.14
C PRO A 28 -13.50 -27.88 -7.32
N VAL A 29 -13.00 -28.99 -6.74
CA VAL A 29 -11.63 -29.48 -6.97
C VAL A 29 -11.36 -29.67 -8.47
N GLY A 30 -10.21 -29.19 -8.94
CA GLY A 30 -9.86 -29.12 -10.36
C GLY A 30 -10.49 -27.94 -11.11
N GLY A 31 -11.45 -27.24 -10.49
CA GLY A 31 -12.06 -26.02 -11.00
C GLY A 31 -11.07 -24.85 -11.06
N ARG A 32 -11.33 -23.91 -11.98
CA ARG A 32 -10.49 -22.74 -12.24
C ARG A 32 -10.97 -21.53 -11.43
N LEU A 33 -10.04 -20.81 -10.80
CA LEU A 33 -10.35 -19.48 -10.24
C LEU A 33 -10.62 -18.46 -11.35
N PRO A 34 -11.53 -17.50 -11.12
CA PRO A 34 -11.72 -16.40 -12.07
C PRO A 34 -10.40 -15.64 -12.34
N PRO A 35 -10.26 -15.01 -13.52
CA PRO A 35 -9.07 -14.21 -13.84
C PRO A 35 -8.77 -13.15 -12.78
N GLU A 36 -7.49 -12.94 -12.46
CA GLU A 36 -7.04 -12.05 -11.37
C GLU A 36 -7.68 -10.65 -11.45
N ARG A 37 -7.74 -10.06 -12.65
CA ARG A 37 -8.35 -8.74 -12.84
C ARG A 37 -9.83 -8.73 -12.48
N GLN A 38 -10.56 -9.78 -12.86
CA GLN A 38 -11.99 -9.90 -12.58
C GLN A 38 -12.22 -10.13 -11.09
N LEU A 39 -11.51 -11.09 -10.49
CA LEU A 39 -11.68 -11.44 -9.09
C LEU A 39 -11.29 -10.29 -8.15
N ALA A 40 -10.25 -9.53 -8.49
CA ALA A 40 -9.84 -8.35 -7.70
C ALA A 40 -10.92 -7.26 -7.74
N ALA A 41 -11.56 -7.06 -8.89
CA ALA A 41 -12.67 -6.13 -9.04
C ALA A 41 -13.93 -6.60 -8.28
N GLU A 42 -14.28 -7.89 -8.36
CA GLU A 42 -15.42 -8.47 -7.64
C GLU A 42 -15.25 -8.39 -6.11
N LEU A 43 -14.02 -8.56 -5.61
CA LEU A 43 -13.69 -8.44 -4.20
C LEU A 43 -13.41 -6.99 -3.75
N GLU A 44 -13.33 -6.04 -4.68
CA GLU A 44 -12.97 -4.63 -4.45
C GLU A 44 -11.60 -4.44 -3.75
N ILE A 45 -10.61 -5.26 -4.09
CA ILE A 45 -9.25 -5.22 -3.54
C ILE A 45 -8.21 -4.94 -4.63
N SER A 46 -7.00 -4.54 -4.25
CA SER A 46 -5.93 -4.42 -5.25
C SER A 46 -5.47 -5.81 -5.74
N ARG A 47 -5.02 -5.86 -7.00
CA ARG A 47 -4.44 -7.06 -7.60
C ARG A 47 -3.25 -7.65 -6.81
N PRO A 48 -2.30 -6.84 -6.29
CA PRO A 48 -1.28 -7.34 -5.37
C PRO A 48 -1.87 -8.06 -4.15
N THR A 49 -2.90 -7.49 -3.51
CA THR A 49 -3.58 -8.09 -2.35
C THR A 49 -4.24 -9.43 -2.70
N LEU A 50 -4.91 -9.49 -3.86
CA LEU A 50 -5.48 -10.76 -4.35
C LEU A 50 -4.40 -11.82 -4.60
N ARG A 51 -3.29 -11.45 -5.26
CA ARG A 51 -2.16 -12.38 -5.50
C ARG A 51 -1.62 -12.94 -4.20
N GLU A 52 -1.57 -12.13 -3.16
CA GLU A 52 -1.12 -12.55 -1.85
C GLU A 52 -2.14 -13.50 -1.16
N ALA A 53 -3.45 -13.26 -1.31
CA ALA A 53 -4.50 -14.18 -0.85
C ALA A 53 -4.40 -15.54 -1.53
N VAL A 54 -4.21 -15.53 -2.86
CA VAL A 54 -3.98 -16.74 -3.64
C VAL A 54 -2.70 -17.45 -3.21
N ARG A 55 -1.60 -16.71 -2.94
CA ARG A 55 -0.34 -17.28 -2.47
C ARG A 55 -0.52 -18.07 -1.17
N VAL A 56 -1.21 -17.49 -0.17
CA VAL A 56 -1.47 -18.17 1.11
C VAL A 56 -2.27 -19.44 0.91
N LEU A 57 -3.32 -19.40 0.10
CA LEU A 57 -4.15 -20.58 -0.15
C LEU A 57 -3.39 -21.65 -0.95
N ARG A 58 -2.41 -21.27 -1.78
CA ARG A 58 -1.50 -22.20 -2.44
C ARG A 58 -0.52 -22.85 -1.48
N GLU A 59 0.10 -22.05 -0.60
CA GLU A 59 1.01 -22.56 0.44
C GLU A 59 0.28 -23.48 1.43
N ALA A 60 -1.01 -23.24 1.68
CA ALA A 60 -1.87 -24.10 2.48
C ALA A 60 -2.40 -25.35 1.75
N GLY A 61 -2.06 -25.53 0.46
CA GLY A 61 -2.49 -26.68 -0.35
C GLY A 61 -3.95 -26.65 -0.82
N VAL A 62 -4.67 -25.55 -0.57
CA VAL A 62 -6.07 -25.37 -1.01
C VAL A 62 -6.12 -25.07 -2.51
N LEU A 63 -5.19 -24.25 -2.99
CA LEU A 63 -5.05 -23.89 -4.40
C LEU A 63 -3.77 -24.46 -4.99
N GLY A 64 -3.76 -24.66 -6.31
CA GLY A 64 -2.62 -25.18 -7.05
C GLY A 64 -2.40 -24.45 -8.37
N ALA A 65 -1.37 -24.87 -9.10
CA ALA A 65 -1.16 -24.47 -10.48
C ALA A 65 -1.92 -25.42 -11.41
N GLY A 66 -2.77 -24.87 -12.27
CA GLY A 66 -3.28 -25.53 -13.47
C GLY A 66 -2.56 -25.02 -14.74
N PRO A 67 -2.88 -25.55 -15.92
CA PRO A 67 -2.28 -25.13 -17.19
C PRO A 67 -2.60 -23.66 -17.53
N GLY A 68 -1.75 -22.73 -17.09
CA GLY A 68 -1.93 -21.29 -17.33
C GLY A 68 -2.99 -20.61 -16.44
N PHE A 69 -3.45 -21.27 -15.37
CA PHE A 69 -4.41 -20.71 -14.43
C PHE A 69 -4.21 -21.24 -13.00
N VAL A 70 -4.89 -20.64 -12.04
CA VAL A 70 -4.93 -21.13 -10.65
C VAL A 70 -6.15 -22.04 -10.52
N GLN A 71 -5.94 -23.25 -9.99
CA GLN A 71 -6.99 -24.26 -9.82
C GLN A 71 -7.19 -24.60 -8.35
N VAL A 72 -8.36 -25.12 -7.99
CA VAL A 72 -8.62 -25.69 -6.67
C VAL A 72 -7.93 -27.05 -6.56
N ALA A 73 -7.05 -27.20 -5.56
CA ALA A 73 -6.29 -28.42 -5.33
C ALA A 73 -6.89 -29.28 -4.22
N SER A 74 -7.54 -28.67 -3.22
CA SER A 74 -8.18 -29.36 -2.11
C SER A 74 -9.34 -28.57 -1.54
N GLU A 75 -10.38 -29.27 -1.08
CA GLU A 75 -11.48 -28.71 -0.28
C GLU A 75 -11.13 -28.63 1.21
N ARG A 76 -10.02 -29.25 1.64
CA ARG A 76 -9.58 -29.22 3.03
C ARG A 76 -8.82 -27.92 3.31
N ILE A 77 -9.42 -27.05 4.11
CA ILE A 77 -8.78 -25.83 4.62
C ILE A 77 -8.11 -26.19 5.96
N PRO A 78 -6.76 -26.11 6.09
CA PRO A 78 -6.12 -26.41 7.37
C PRO A 78 -6.53 -25.41 8.45
N GLU A 79 -6.79 -25.91 9.67
CA GLU A 79 -7.16 -25.08 10.82
C GLU A 79 -6.02 -24.12 11.21
N GLY A 80 -6.35 -22.91 11.66
CA GLY A 80 -5.35 -21.94 12.14
C GLY A 80 -4.59 -21.17 11.04
N VAL A 81 -4.78 -21.51 9.75
CA VAL A 81 -4.07 -20.87 8.63
C VAL A 81 -4.36 -19.38 8.57
N LEU A 82 -5.59 -18.97 8.85
CA LEU A 82 -5.98 -17.56 8.84
C LEU A 82 -5.33 -16.81 10.00
N GLU A 83 -5.40 -17.35 11.21
CA GLU A 83 -4.91 -16.71 12.43
C GLU A 83 -3.39 -16.53 12.41
N GLN A 84 -2.64 -17.61 12.09
CA GLN A 84 -1.19 -17.57 12.05
C GLN A 84 -0.70 -16.62 10.94
N ARG A 85 -1.33 -16.64 9.76
CA ARG A 85 -0.96 -15.76 8.65
C ARG A 85 -1.30 -14.31 8.96
N SER A 86 -2.42 -14.04 9.63
CA SER A 86 -2.81 -12.68 10.03
C SER A 86 -1.81 -12.04 10.99
N ALA A 87 -1.27 -12.81 11.95
CA ALA A 87 -0.24 -12.31 12.87
C ALA A 87 1.08 -11.98 12.15
N MET A 88 1.60 -12.89 11.31
CA MET A 88 2.83 -12.66 10.53
C MET A 88 2.68 -11.45 9.59
N ARG A 89 1.50 -11.28 9.02
CA ARG A 89 1.13 -10.15 8.16
C ARG A 89 1.18 -8.80 8.86
N LEU A 90 0.70 -8.70 10.09
CA LEU A 90 0.80 -7.45 10.84
C LEU A 90 2.26 -7.02 11.03
N GLU A 91 3.18 -7.97 11.19
CA GLU A 91 4.62 -7.69 11.26
C GLU A 91 5.20 -7.30 9.90
N GLU A 92 4.77 -7.94 8.81
CA GLU A 92 5.17 -7.55 7.45
C GLU A 92 4.73 -6.11 7.13
N VAL A 93 3.49 -5.74 7.48
CA VAL A 93 2.99 -4.37 7.33
C VAL A 93 3.84 -3.37 8.11
N ALA A 94 4.18 -3.68 9.36
CA ALA A 94 5.04 -2.82 10.17
C ALA A 94 6.40 -2.59 9.49
N LYS A 95 7.04 -3.64 8.99
CA LYS A 95 8.33 -3.55 8.28
C LYS A 95 8.24 -2.69 7.02
N VAL A 96 7.14 -2.77 6.28
CA VAL A 96 6.90 -1.94 5.09
C VAL A 96 6.75 -0.47 5.46
N LEU A 97 5.97 -0.16 6.50
CA LEU A 97 5.78 1.21 6.98
C LEU A 97 7.10 1.79 7.55
N GLU A 98 7.92 0.98 8.21
CA GLU A 98 9.28 1.34 8.64
C GLU A 98 10.18 1.70 7.45
N ALA A 99 10.21 0.84 6.42
CA ALA A 99 10.97 1.11 5.20
C ALA A 99 10.47 2.38 4.48
N ARG A 100 9.16 2.62 4.50
CA ARG A 100 8.54 3.83 3.95
C ARG A 100 9.03 5.09 4.65
N ARG A 101 9.06 5.06 5.99
CA ARG A 101 9.57 6.14 6.84
C ARG A 101 11.04 6.46 6.58
N LEU A 102 11.84 5.43 6.31
CA LEU A 102 13.26 5.59 5.99
C LEU A 102 13.48 6.24 4.61
N LEU A 103 12.70 5.83 3.60
CA LEU A 103 12.97 6.18 2.21
C LEU A 103 12.29 7.48 1.77
N GLU A 104 10.97 7.58 1.92
CA GLU A 104 10.20 8.64 1.26
C GLU A 104 10.56 10.07 1.69
N PRO A 105 10.80 10.38 2.99
CA PRO A 105 11.22 11.72 3.38
C PRO A 105 12.54 12.15 2.75
N ARG A 106 13.51 11.23 2.64
CA ARG A 106 14.81 11.50 2.01
C ARG A 106 14.70 11.69 0.50
N VAL A 107 13.79 10.94 -0.13
CA VAL A 107 13.46 11.13 -1.56
C VAL A 107 12.80 12.49 -1.79
N ALA A 108 11.87 12.91 -0.93
CA ALA A 108 11.24 14.22 -1.01
C ALA A 108 12.24 15.38 -0.78
N GLN A 109 13.17 15.21 0.16
CA GLN A 109 14.26 16.16 0.40
C GLN A 109 15.17 16.30 -0.82
N LEU A 110 15.55 15.17 -1.43
CA LEU A 110 16.32 15.14 -2.66
C LEU A 110 15.58 15.83 -3.81
N ALA A 111 14.27 15.60 -3.93
CA ALA A 111 13.42 16.30 -4.89
C ALA A 111 13.40 17.81 -4.62
N GLY A 112 13.34 18.25 -3.36
CA GLY A 112 13.42 19.67 -2.99
C GLY A 112 14.74 20.36 -3.37
N LEU A 113 15.79 19.60 -3.67
CA LEU A 113 17.08 20.14 -4.14
C LEU A 113 17.20 20.18 -5.67
N TYR A 114 16.53 19.26 -6.38
CA TYR A 114 16.78 19.00 -7.80
C TYR A 114 15.57 19.13 -8.71
N ALA A 115 14.36 19.27 -8.17
CA ALA A 115 13.15 19.38 -8.96
C ALA A 115 13.22 20.60 -9.88
N SER A 116 12.89 20.38 -11.15
CA SER A 116 12.66 21.45 -12.12
C SER A 116 11.25 22.04 -11.97
N ASP A 117 11.02 23.21 -12.57
CA ASP A 117 9.66 23.78 -12.66
C ASP A 117 8.69 22.82 -13.36
N GLU A 118 9.16 22.04 -14.33
CA GLU A 118 8.36 21.02 -15.00
C GLU A 118 7.95 19.89 -14.05
N ASP A 119 8.86 19.42 -13.20
CA ASP A 119 8.56 18.39 -12.20
C ASP A 119 7.51 18.88 -11.19
N LEU A 120 7.64 20.13 -10.73
CA LEU A 120 6.70 20.76 -9.81
C LEU A 120 5.31 20.96 -10.44
N GLU A 121 5.26 21.29 -11.73
CA GLU A 121 4.01 21.39 -12.49
C GLU A 121 3.36 20.02 -12.68
N GLN A 122 4.14 18.96 -12.96
CA GLN A 122 3.62 17.59 -13.03
C GLN A 122 2.99 17.15 -11.71
N LEU A 123 3.63 17.45 -10.57
CA LEU A 123 3.07 17.17 -9.24
C LEU A 123 1.75 17.92 -9.01
N ALA A 124 1.69 19.21 -9.39
CA ALA A 124 0.49 20.02 -9.28
C ALA A 124 -0.68 19.45 -10.12
N GLN A 125 -0.41 18.98 -11.33
CA GLN A 125 -1.41 18.36 -12.20
C GLN A 125 -1.95 17.03 -11.65
N ILE A 126 -1.09 16.21 -11.03
CA ILE A 126 -1.54 14.98 -10.35
C ILE A 126 -2.48 15.33 -9.22
N LEU A 127 -2.14 16.35 -8.42
CA LEU A 127 -2.95 16.80 -7.30
C LEU A 127 -4.32 17.34 -7.74
N GLU A 128 -4.37 18.09 -8.84
CA GLU A 128 -5.62 18.55 -9.41
C GLU A 128 -6.50 17.37 -9.88
N ARG A 129 -5.89 16.34 -10.49
CA ARG A 129 -6.61 15.11 -10.84
C ARG A 129 -7.10 14.35 -9.60
N GLN A 130 -6.43 14.45 -8.45
CA GLN A 130 -6.89 13.87 -7.19
C GLN A 130 -8.15 14.58 -6.69
N ARG A 131 -8.18 15.92 -6.72
CA ARG A 131 -9.38 16.72 -6.37
C ARG A 131 -10.58 16.33 -7.22
N GLN A 132 -10.35 16.08 -8.51
CA GLN A 132 -11.39 15.73 -9.47
C GLN A 132 -11.78 14.24 -9.46
N ALA A 133 -11.18 13.40 -8.61
CA ALA A 133 -11.44 11.96 -8.62
C ALA A 133 -12.85 11.58 -8.12
N GLY A 134 -13.59 12.51 -7.49
CA GLY A 134 -15.02 12.37 -7.22
C GLY A 134 -15.40 11.14 -6.39
N GLY A 135 -14.55 10.76 -5.43
CA GLY A 135 -14.77 9.58 -4.58
C GLY A 135 -14.49 8.22 -5.23
N ASN A 136 -14.03 8.16 -6.49
CA ASN A 136 -13.60 6.91 -7.11
C ASN A 136 -12.32 6.38 -6.43
N ARG A 137 -12.47 5.38 -5.57
CA ARG A 137 -11.39 4.82 -4.74
C ARG A 137 -10.23 4.27 -5.57
N GLU A 138 -10.48 3.59 -6.68
CA GLU A 138 -9.43 3.04 -7.53
C GLU A 138 -8.60 4.17 -8.16
N ARG A 139 -9.29 5.20 -8.67
CA ARG A 139 -8.64 6.38 -9.25
C ARG A 139 -7.82 7.15 -8.20
N VAL A 140 -8.34 7.32 -6.99
CA VAL A 140 -7.62 7.95 -5.87
C VAL A 140 -6.34 7.16 -5.56
N ARG A 141 -6.41 5.84 -5.42
CA ARG A 141 -5.23 4.98 -5.16
C ARG A 141 -4.20 5.06 -6.27
N ALA A 142 -4.62 5.06 -7.53
CA ALA A 142 -3.71 5.19 -8.66
C ALA A 142 -3.02 6.56 -8.70
N LEU A 143 -3.72 7.64 -8.34
CA LEU A 143 -3.14 8.98 -8.30
C LEU A 143 -2.22 9.18 -7.09
N ASP A 144 -2.54 8.55 -5.96
CA ASP A 144 -1.69 8.48 -4.77
C ASP A 144 -0.31 7.86 -5.10
N THR A 145 -0.30 6.66 -5.68
CA THR A 145 0.93 6.01 -6.15
C THR A 145 1.69 6.86 -7.18
N ARG A 146 0.98 7.54 -8.09
CA ARG A 146 1.61 8.43 -9.09
C ARG A 146 2.27 9.65 -8.47
N PHE A 147 1.68 10.24 -7.43
CA PHE A 147 2.23 11.40 -6.74
C PHE A 147 3.59 11.05 -6.12
N HIS A 148 3.68 9.96 -5.36
CA HIS A 148 4.96 9.51 -4.77
C HIS A 148 6.01 9.15 -5.82
N LEU A 149 5.62 8.53 -6.95
CA LEU A 149 6.54 8.28 -8.06
C LEU A 149 7.01 9.56 -8.75
N ALA A 150 6.17 10.59 -8.83
CA ALA A 150 6.55 11.88 -9.39
C ALA A 150 7.55 12.62 -8.49
N ILE A 151 7.39 12.54 -7.16
CA ILE A 151 8.42 13.03 -6.22
C ILE A 151 9.75 12.30 -6.46
N ALA A 152 9.72 10.98 -6.60
CA ALA A 152 10.93 10.21 -6.90
C ALA A 152 11.55 10.58 -8.26
N ALA A 153 10.73 10.83 -9.28
CA ALA A 153 11.21 11.27 -10.59
C ALA A 153 11.90 12.64 -10.53
N ALA A 154 11.37 13.56 -9.72
CA ALA A 154 11.94 14.89 -9.50
C ALA A 154 13.33 14.86 -8.84
N THR A 155 13.78 13.73 -8.31
CA THR A 155 15.18 13.54 -7.88
C THR A 155 16.17 13.41 -9.02
N GLN A 156 15.67 13.28 -10.26
CA GLN A 156 16.46 13.03 -11.48
C GLN A 156 17.33 11.76 -11.41
N ASN A 157 16.95 10.81 -10.54
CA ASN A 157 17.68 9.57 -10.32
C ASN A 157 16.78 8.34 -10.57
N GLN A 158 17.03 7.66 -11.69
CA GLN A 158 16.22 6.49 -12.07
C GLN A 158 16.28 5.35 -11.04
N VAL A 159 17.41 5.17 -10.34
CA VAL A 159 17.55 4.14 -9.31
C VAL A 159 16.61 4.44 -8.14
N VAL A 160 16.49 5.70 -7.73
CA VAL A 160 15.55 6.15 -6.69
C VAL A 160 14.11 5.89 -7.11
N VAL A 161 13.77 6.13 -8.39
CA VAL A 161 12.44 5.82 -8.95
C VAL A 161 12.13 4.33 -8.85
N GLU A 162 13.05 3.45 -9.23
CA GLU A 162 12.83 2.00 -9.17
C GLU A 162 12.69 1.49 -7.72
N LEU A 163 13.52 1.99 -6.80
CA LEU A 163 13.42 1.66 -5.38
C LEU A 163 12.08 2.11 -4.80
N THR A 164 11.67 3.35 -5.08
CA THR A 164 10.38 3.89 -4.67
C THR A 164 9.24 3.07 -5.25
N ARG A 165 9.29 2.70 -6.54
CA ARG A 165 8.28 1.85 -7.16
C ARG A 165 8.17 0.48 -6.50
N SER A 166 9.30 -0.12 -6.13
CA SER A 166 9.32 -1.39 -5.42
C SER A 166 8.68 -1.29 -4.04
N LEU A 167 9.04 -0.26 -3.28
CA LEU A 167 8.45 0.04 -1.98
C LEU A 167 6.94 0.28 -2.10
N LEU A 168 6.49 1.12 -3.03
CA LEU A 168 5.08 1.47 -3.18
C LEU A 168 4.19 0.26 -3.48
N ARG A 169 4.68 -0.76 -4.20
CA ARG A 169 3.94 -2.03 -4.37
C ARG A 169 3.68 -2.73 -3.03
N GLN A 170 4.65 -2.70 -2.12
CA GLN A 170 4.48 -3.26 -0.78
C GLN A 170 3.57 -2.38 0.07
N VAL A 171 3.67 -1.05 -0.05
CA VAL A 171 2.78 -0.09 0.62
C VAL A 171 1.33 -0.29 0.17
N GLU A 172 1.06 -0.59 -1.10
CA GLU A 172 -0.30 -0.89 -1.58
C GLU A 172 -0.90 -2.12 -0.89
N ILE A 173 -0.11 -3.19 -0.76
CA ILE A 173 -0.50 -4.41 -0.02
C ILE A 173 -0.73 -4.08 1.45
N ALA A 174 0.22 -3.38 2.06
CA ALA A 174 0.17 -2.98 3.46
C ALA A 174 -1.04 -2.08 3.77
N ARG A 175 -1.35 -1.16 2.86
CA ARG A 175 -2.51 -0.28 2.93
C ARG A 175 -3.79 -1.09 2.87
N ASP A 176 -3.93 -2.04 1.95
CA ASP A 176 -5.13 -2.89 1.87
C ASP A 176 -5.32 -3.77 3.12
N MET A 177 -4.22 -4.18 3.76
CA MET A 177 -4.24 -4.97 4.99
C MET A 177 -4.46 -4.14 6.26
N ALA A 178 -3.97 -2.90 6.30
CA ALA A 178 -4.09 -1.99 7.43
C ALA A 178 -5.39 -1.17 7.41
N LEU A 179 -5.85 -0.77 6.23
CA LEU A 179 -6.98 0.12 6.08
C LEU A 179 -8.29 -0.61 6.27
N ARG A 180 -8.77 -0.46 7.48
CA ARG A 180 -10.15 -0.76 7.85
C ARG A 180 -11.10 0.35 7.41
N THR A 181 -10.65 1.59 7.39
CA THR A 181 -11.49 2.75 7.08
C THR A 181 -11.10 3.33 5.71
N PRO A 182 -12.07 3.79 4.89
CA PRO A 182 -11.77 4.55 3.68
C PRO A 182 -10.87 5.74 4.04
N VAL A 183 -9.79 5.93 3.29
CA VAL A 183 -9.03 7.18 3.39
C VAL A 183 -9.91 8.30 2.84
N GLU A 184 -10.05 9.38 3.61
CA GLU A 184 -10.78 10.57 3.18
C GLU A 184 -10.02 11.24 2.03
N PRO A 185 -10.58 11.29 0.81
CA PRO A 185 -9.89 11.85 -0.35
C PRO A 185 -9.41 13.29 -0.13
N GLU A 186 -10.19 14.08 0.60
CA GLU A 186 -9.89 15.47 0.93
C GLU A 186 -8.63 15.59 1.78
N LEU A 187 -8.47 14.69 2.77
CA LEU A 187 -7.26 14.65 3.61
C LEU A 187 -6.03 14.25 2.80
N VAL A 188 -6.13 13.29 1.86
CA VAL A 188 -5.00 12.93 0.99
C VAL A 188 -4.56 14.13 0.15
N VAL A 189 -5.52 14.85 -0.43
CA VAL A 189 -5.23 16.07 -1.20
C VAL A 189 -4.55 17.11 -0.32
N GLU A 190 -5.00 17.32 0.92
CA GLU A 190 -4.36 18.25 1.85
C GLU A 190 -2.90 17.86 2.16
N LEU A 191 -2.67 16.58 2.48
CA LEU A 191 -1.33 16.06 2.76
C LEU A 191 -0.39 16.22 1.55
N HIS A 192 -0.89 15.94 0.35
CA HIS A 192 -0.14 16.07 -0.90
C HIS A 192 0.15 17.54 -1.23
N GLN A 193 -0.82 18.44 -1.04
CA GLN A 193 -0.65 19.88 -1.23
C GLN A 193 0.48 20.40 -0.34
N ARG A 194 0.44 20.10 0.97
CA ARG A 194 1.47 20.51 1.92
C ARG A 194 2.85 19.95 1.58
N THR A 195 2.90 18.71 1.11
CA THR A 195 4.15 18.09 0.66
C THR A 195 4.72 18.81 -0.57
N LEU A 196 3.88 19.10 -1.56
CA LEU A 196 4.29 19.83 -2.76
C LEU A 196 4.77 21.24 -2.45
N GLU A 197 4.07 21.96 -1.57
CA GLU A 197 4.47 23.30 -1.14
C GLU A 197 5.84 23.28 -0.44
N ALA A 198 6.07 22.31 0.44
CA ALA A 198 7.36 22.14 1.11
C ALA A 198 8.49 21.83 0.11
N ILE A 199 8.26 20.91 -0.84
CA ILE A 199 9.23 20.59 -1.89
C ILE A 199 9.54 21.82 -2.74
N ARG A 200 8.51 22.56 -3.16
CA ARG A 200 8.65 23.79 -3.96
C ARG A 200 9.46 24.87 -3.22
N GLY A 201 9.33 24.95 -1.90
CA GLY A 201 10.09 25.89 -1.08
C GLY A 201 11.55 25.51 -0.85
N GLY A 202 11.93 24.25 -1.11
CA GLY A 202 13.30 23.75 -0.91
C GLY A 202 13.76 23.63 0.56
N ASP A 203 12.91 24.00 1.52
CA ASP A 203 13.21 23.93 2.96
C ASP A 203 13.20 22.48 3.45
N GLN A 204 14.40 21.95 3.72
CA GLN A 204 14.61 20.57 4.13
C GLN A 204 13.90 20.22 5.45
N ALA A 205 13.81 21.17 6.38
CA ALA A 205 13.10 20.98 7.65
C ALA A 205 11.58 20.99 7.44
N GLY A 206 11.08 21.91 6.60
CA GLY A 206 9.69 21.94 6.16
C GLY A 206 9.26 20.66 5.45
N ILE A 207 10.11 20.11 4.57
CA ILE A 207 9.87 18.83 3.88
C ILE A 207 9.79 17.67 4.86
N GLU A 208 10.73 17.58 5.83
CA GLU A 208 10.70 16.55 6.87
C GLU A 208 9.38 16.59 7.65
N ALA A 209 8.96 17.78 8.11
CA ALA A 209 7.73 17.96 8.87
C ALA A 209 6.47 17.64 8.06
N ALA A 210 6.43 18.04 6.79
CA ALA A 210 5.33 17.71 5.88
C ALA A 210 5.23 16.20 5.64
N MET A 211 6.37 15.54 5.39
CA MET A 211 6.43 14.09 5.17
C MET A 211 6.13 13.30 6.44
N ASP A 212 6.58 13.75 7.61
CA ASP A 212 6.21 13.12 8.89
C ASP A 212 4.69 13.09 9.07
N HIS A 213 4.04 14.23 8.83
CA HIS A 213 2.59 14.37 8.91
C HIS A 213 1.87 13.51 7.86
N HIS A 214 2.36 13.51 6.62
CA HIS A 214 1.85 12.71 5.52
C HIS A 214 1.87 11.21 5.85
N LEU A 215 3.05 10.68 6.21
CA LEU A 215 3.23 9.26 6.48
C LEU A 215 2.51 8.80 7.75
N ALA A 216 2.40 9.70 8.76
CA ALA A 216 1.69 9.43 10.00
C ALA A 216 0.24 9.02 9.82
N HIS A 217 -0.42 9.47 8.74
CA HIS A 217 -1.82 9.14 8.52
C HIS A 217 -2.06 7.64 8.42
N LEU A 218 -1.32 6.95 7.53
CA LEU A 218 -1.46 5.51 7.33
C LEU A 218 -0.96 4.72 8.56
N GLU A 219 0.13 5.17 9.17
CA GLU A 219 0.69 4.55 10.38
C GLU A 219 -0.29 4.57 11.55
N ARG A 220 -0.95 5.71 11.81
CA ARG A 220 -1.94 5.82 12.88
C ARG A 220 -3.17 4.96 12.63
N ILE A 221 -3.56 4.76 11.36
CA ILE A 221 -4.63 3.81 11.03
C ILE A 221 -4.17 2.40 11.38
N TRP A 222 -2.97 2.01 10.96
CA TRP A 222 -2.42 0.70 11.29
C TRP A 222 -2.32 0.46 12.80
N GLU A 223 -1.87 1.43 13.59
CA GLU A 223 -1.79 1.33 15.06
C GLU A 223 -3.16 1.06 15.68
N ARG A 224 -4.16 1.88 15.33
CA ARG A 224 -5.51 1.74 15.87
C ARG A 224 -6.12 0.38 15.55
N GLU A 225 -5.86 -0.14 14.35
CA GLU A 225 -6.49 -1.35 13.86
C GLU A 225 -5.77 -2.64 14.28
N SER A 226 -4.46 -2.55 14.50
CA SER A 226 -3.63 -3.66 14.98
C SER A 226 -3.51 -3.71 16.51
N GLY A 227 -3.78 -2.60 17.21
CA GLY A 227 -3.50 -2.45 18.64
C GLY A 227 -2.00 -2.48 18.97
N ARG A 228 -1.13 -2.38 17.96
CA ARG A 228 0.33 -2.37 18.11
C ARG A 228 0.83 -0.94 18.01
N PRO A 229 1.81 -0.53 18.84
CA PRO A 229 2.38 0.81 18.74
C PRO A 229 3.14 0.99 17.43
N ARG A 230 3.18 2.23 16.93
CA ARG A 230 3.97 2.70 15.80
C ARG A 230 5.36 2.13 15.96
N LEU A 231 5.80 1.47 14.89
CA LEU A 231 7.18 1.33 14.42
C LEU A 231 8.26 1.62 15.47
N ARG A 232 9.18 0.67 15.62
CA ARG A 232 10.38 0.80 16.47
C ARG A 232 10.96 2.20 16.34
N HIS A 233 11.34 2.80 17.46
CA HIS A 233 11.98 4.11 17.45
C HIS A 233 13.19 4.04 16.49
N PRO A 234 13.20 4.81 15.39
CA PRO A 234 14.32 4.78 14.47
C PRO A 234 15.57 5.16 15.26
N PRO A 235 16.70 4.46 15.08
CA PRO A 235 17.95 4.86 15.71
C PRO A 235 18.26 6.33 15.44
N ASP A 236 18.84 7.02 16.42
CA ASP A 236 19.12 8.46 16.36
C ASP A 236 19.92 8.87 15.10
N PHE A 237 20.74 7.98 14.54
CA PHE A 237 21.51 8.26 13.32
C PHE A 237 20.65 8.31 12.02
N LEU A 238 19.41 7.81 12.05
CA LEU A 238 18.45 7.91 10.95
C LEU A 238 17.55 9.15 11.05
N ILE A 239 17.44 9.71 12.24
CA ILE A 239 16.67 10.92 12.54
C ILE A 239 17.68 12.06 12.49
N SER A 240 17.77 12.76 11.36
CA SER A 240 18.66 13.90 11.20
C SER A 240 18.50 14.87 12.37
N ARG A 241 19.42 14.84 13.33
CA ARG A 241 19.60 15.94 14.26
C ARG A 241 20.44 16.95 13.51
N ALA A 242 19.79 17.98 13.00
CA ALA A 242 20.46 19.23 12.68
C ALA A 242 21.09 19.77 13.98
N GLY A 243 22.29 19.30 14.29
CA GLY A 243 23.25 20.00 15.13
C GLY A 243 24.15 20.80 14.21
N PRO A 244 24.53 22.04 14.58
CA PRO A 244 25.44 22.83 13.76
C PRO A 244 26.75 22.06 13.61
N HIS A 245 27.11 21.65 12.39
CA HIS A 245 28.45 21.16 12.13
C HIS A 245 29.43 22.34 12.26
N PRO A 246 30.60 22.11 12.90
CA PRO A 246 31.60 23.14 13.20
C PRO A 246 32.26 23.73 11.95
#